data_AF-T1EK59-F1
#
_entry.id   AF-T1EK59-F1
#
_cell.length_a   1.000
_cell.length_b   1.000
_cell.length_c   1.000
_cell.angle_alpha   90.00
_cell.angle_beta   90.00
_cell.angle_gamma   90.00
#
_symmetry.space_group_name_H-M   'P 1'
#
loop_
_entity.id
_entity.type
_entity.pdbx_description
1 polymer ?
#
loop_
_entity_poly.entity_id
_entity_poly.type
_entity_poly.pdbx_seq_one_letter_code
_entity_poly.pdbx_strand_id
1 'polypeptide(L)' 'CVVGLEEFHEGQFVQLLPCKHSFHHSCLHEWTRITTKCPTCRKILVIRLKGF' A
#
# COMPACT_ATOMS: atom_id res chain seq x y z
N CYS A 1 -4.04 8.60 0.49
CA CYS A 1 -3.75 7.29 1.10
C CYS A 1 -4.42 7.19 2.49
N VAL A 2 -5.24 6.16 2.73
CA VAL A 2 -5.96 5.98 4.02
C VAL A 2 -5.03 5.70 5.21
N VAL A 3 -3.79 5.29 4.93
CA VAL A 3 -2.79 4.98 5.97
C VAL A 3 -2.15 6.26 6.50
N GLY A 4 -1.76 7.18 5.61
CA GLY A 4 -1.17 8.46 5.98
C GLY A 4 -2.19 9.59 6.19
N LEU A 5 -3.46 9.37 5.82
CA LEU A 5 -4.53 10.37 5.81
C LEU A 5 -4.26 11.58 4.89
N GLU A 6 -3.33 11.45 3.93
CA GLU A 6 -2.96 12.49 2.98
C GLU A 6 -3.52 12.22 1.57
N GLU A 7 -3.73 13.26 0.77
CA GLU A 7 -4.13 13.11 -0.64
C GLU A 7 -2.97 12.62 -1.53
N PHE A 8 -3.32 12.04 -2.68
CA PHE A 8 -2.33 11.67 -3.70
C PHE A 8 -1.96 12.90 -4.53
N HIS A 9 -0.67 13.10 -4.74
CA HIS A 9 -0.12 14.18 -5.55
C HIS A 9 0.67 13.62 -6.73
N GLU A 10 0.75 14.40 -7.82
CA GLU A 10 1.58 14.06 -8.98
C GLU A 10 3.04 13.85 -8.57
N GLY A 11 3.69 12.85 -9.18
CA GLY A 11 5.06 12.47 -8.86
C GLY A 11 5.24 11.59 -7.61
N GLN A 12 4.18 11.30 -6.86
CA GLN A 12 4.28 10.38 -5.72
C GLN A 12 4.29 8.91 -6.17
N PHE A 13 5.17 8.12 -5.56
CA PHE A 13 5.20 6.67 -5.75
C PHE A 13 3.99 6.02 -5.06
N VAL A 14 3.07 5.50 -5.86
CA VAL A 14 1.90 4.76 -5.39
C VAL A 14 1.99 3.31 -5.83
N GLN A 15 1.56 2.41 -4.95
CA GLN A 15 1.50 0.98 -5.21
C GLN A 15 0.06 0.54 -5.33
N LEU A 16 -0.30 0.00 -6.50
CA LEU A 16 -1.59 -0.65 -6.72
C LEU A 16 -1.50 -2.12 -6.29
N LEU A 17 -2.36 -2.52 -5.37
CA LEU A 17 -2.42 -3.90 -4.89
C LEU A 17 -3.32 -4.78 -5.77
N PRO A 18 -3.19 -6.13 -5.68
CA PRO A 18 -4.08 -7.07 -6.39
C PRO A 18 -5.56 -6.89 -6.05
N CYS A 19 -5.87 -6.37 -4.86
CA CYS A 19 -7.24 -6.02 -4.47
C CYS A 19 -7.74 -4.69 -5.05
N LYS A 20 -7.01 -4.08 -5.99
CA LYS A 20 -7.29 -2.80 -6.68
C LYS A 20 -7.30 -1.56 -5.79
N HIS A 21 -6.71 -1.63 -4.60
CA HIS A 21 -6.53 -0.47 -3.72
C HIS A 21 -5.12 0.08 -3.87
N SER A 22 -5.01 1.40 -3.93
CA SER A 22 -3.74 2.11 -4.08
C SER A 22 -3.33 2.77 -2.78
N PHE A 23 -2.04 2.71 -2.47
CA PHE A 23 -1.45 3.32 -1.29
C PHE A 23 -0.12 3.96 -1.68
N HIS A 24 0.32 5.00 -0.98
CA HIS A 24 1.69 5.48 -1.14
C HIS A 24 2.67 4.34 -0.83
N HIS A 25 3.76 4.25 -1.58
CA HIS A 25 4.75 3.19 -1.40
C HIS A 25 5.29 3.16 0.04
N SER A 26 5.63 4.34 0.59
CA SER A 26 6.08 4.50 1.98
C SER A 26 5.04 4.04 2.99
N CYS A 27 3.79 4.49 2.85
CA CYS A 27 2.70 4.12 3.75
C CYS A 27 2.41 2.62 3.70
N LEU A 28 2.37 2.03 2.50
CA LEU A 28 2.16 0.59 2.35
C LEU A 28 3.31 -0.20 2.95
N HIS A 29 4.55 0.25 2.73
CA HIS A 29 5.74 -0.38 3.29
C HIS A 29 5.75 -0.35 4.82
N GLU A 30 5.39 0.78 5.45
CA GLU A 30 5.30 0.86 6.91
C GLU A 30 4.16 -0.03 7.45
N TRP A 31 3.01 -0.03 6.77
CA TRP A 31 1.86 -0.84 7.15
C TRP A 31 2.16 -2.35 7.10
N THR A 32 2.88 -2.80 6.06
CA THR A 32 3.24 -4.22 5.90
C THR A 32 4.24 -4.73 6.94
N ARG A 33 4.95 -3.84 7.65
CA ARG A 33 5.78 -4.22 8.81
C ARG A 33 4.94 -4.67 10.01
N ILE A 34 3.69 -4.24 10.08
CA ILE A 34 2.76 -4.57 11.17
C ILE A 34 1.78 -5.65 10.73
N THR A 35 1.24 -5.60 9.50
CA THR A 35 0.24 -6.55 9.02
C THR A 35 0.28 -6.76 7.52
N THR A 36 0.04 -8.00 7.09
CA THR A 36 -0.04 -8.37 5.67
C THR A 36 -1.44 -8.22 5.09
N LYS A 37 -2.28 -7.34 5.64
CA LYS A 37 -3.68 -7.13 5.19
C LYS A 37 -3.86 -5.73 4.61
N CYS A 38 -4.65 -5.65 3.54
CA CYS A 38 -5.04 -4.38 2.95
C CYS A 38 -5.76 -3.47 3.98
N PRO A 39 -5.33 -2.19 4.13
CA PRO A 39 -5.97 -1.25 5.04
C PRO A 39 -7.47 -1.06 4.77
N THR A 40 -7.89 -1.13 3.50
CA THR A 40 -9.28 -0.87 3.09
C THR A 40 -10.17 -2.10 3.19
N CYS A 41 -9.77 -3.22 2.57
CA CYS A 41 -10.64 -4.41 2.45
C CYS A 41 -10.18 -5.62 3.25
N ARG A 42 -9.08 -5.50 4.00
CA ARG A 42 -8.50 -6.54 4.87
C ARG A 42 -8.09 -7.84 4.17
N LYS A 43 -8.13 -7.89 2.83
CA LYS A 43 -7.60 -9.00 2.03
C LYS A 43 -6.09 -9.13 2.25
N ILE A 44 -5.61 -10.36 2.29
CA ILE A 44 -4.17 -10.64 2.45
C ILE A 44 -3.42 -10.13 1.23
N LEU A 45 -2.35 -9.39 1.49
CA LEU A 45 -1.42 -8.87 0.52
C LEU A 45 -0.50 -10.00 0.10
N VAL A 46 -0.77 -10.60 -1.07
CA VAL A 46 0.19 -11.50 -1.72
C VAL A 46 1.21 -10.62 -2.45
N ILE A 47 2.05 -9.94 -1.68
CA ILE A 47 3.13 -9.13 -2.22
C ILE A 47 4.22 -10.05 -2.76
N ARG A 48 4.26 -10.19 -4.09
CA ARG A 48 5.49 -10.67 -4.75
C ARG A 48 6.49 -9.54 -4.66
N LEU A 49 7.41 -9.63 -3.70
CA LEU A 49 8.57 -8.75 -3.63
C LEU A 49 9.39 -8.96 -4.91
N LYS A 50 9.14 -8.15 -5.94
CA LYS A 50 10.18 -7.90 -6.95
C LYS A 50 11.20 -7.03 -6.24
N GLY A 51 12.33 -7.65 -5.92
CA GLY A 51 13.45 -7.05 -5.22
C GLY A 51 13.95 -5.79 -5.92
N PHE A 52 14.66 -5.00 -5.09
CA PHE A 52 15.60 -3.91 -5.39
C PHE A 52 15.92 -3.66 -6.87
#